data_AF-A0A7J4P181-F1
#
_entry.id   AF-A0A7J4P181-F1
#
_cell.length_a   1.000
_cell.length_b   1.000
_cell.length_c   1.000
_cell.angle_alpha   90.00
_cell.angle_beta   90.00
_cell.angle_gamma   90.00
#
_symmetry.space_group_name_H-M   'P 1'
#
loop_
_entity.id
_entity.type
_entity.pdbx_description
1 polymer ?
#
loop_
_entity_poly.entity_id
_entity_poly.type
_entity_poly.pdbx_seq_one_letter_code
_entity_poly.pdbx_strand_id
1 'polypeptide(L)'
;MVRKAQEYQLGEDFALKMDAEDPLAVFKSRFYHIPGSIYMDGNSLGLMSRDAEETLLRVANEWKTLGIAGWGKGKIPWINYGADLGDLEAPLVGASKGEVIVTNSTTVNLHNLVTTFYKPKGRRRKILADE
;
A
#
# COMPACT_ATOMS: atom_id res chain seq x y z
N MET A 1 9.20 11.12 21.22
CA MET A 1 9.58 10.36 22.43
C MET A 1 10.32 9.12 21.97
N VAL A 2 11.61 9.00 22.28
CA VAL A 2 12.37 7.77 22.00
C VAL A 2 12.02 6.78 23.11
N ARG A 3 11.26 5.72 22.82
CA ARG A 3 11.05 4.62 23.79
C ARG A 3 12.43 4.05 24.13
N LYS A 4 12.77 3.94 25.42
CA LYS A 4 13.92 3.13 25.84
C LYS A 4 13.68 1.71 25.31
N ALA A 5 14.66 1.14 24.62
CA ALA A 5 14.59 -0.24 24.18
C ALA A 5 14.41 -1.14 25.41
N GLN A 6 13.30 -1.88 25.46
CA GLN A 6 13.07 -2.90 26.47
C GLN A 6 14.09 -4.04 26.27
N GLU A 7 14.60 -4.58 27.36
CA GLU A 7 15.54 -5.69 27.34
C GLU A 7 14.81 -6.98 26.91
N TYR A 8 15.30 -7.61 25.84
CA TYR A 8 14.69 -8.80 25.26
C TYR A 8 14.81 -10.03 26.16
N GLN A 9 13.77 -10.87 26.22
CA GLN A 9 13.78 -12.14 26.93
C GLN A 9 13.15 -13.26 26.08
N LEU A 10 13.71 -14.47 26.16
CA LEU A 10 13.15 -15.66 25.52
C LEU A 10 11.93 -16.17 26.31
N GLY A 11 10.86 -16.56 25.62
CA GLY A 11 9.71 -17.24 26.22
C GLY A 11 8.35 -16.66 25.82
N GLU A 12 7.29 -17.41 26.08
CA GLU A 12 5.90 -17.03 25.78
C GLU A 12 5.44 -15.80 26.57
N ASP A 13 5.79 -15.72 27.86
CA ASP A 13 5.43 -14.61 28.74
C ASP A 13 5.92 -13.25 28.20
N PHE A 14 7.13 -13.24 27.63
CA PHE A 14 7.69 -12.03 27.03
C PHE A 14 6.92 -11.63 25.76
N ALA A 15 6.57 -12.60 24.91
CA ALA A 15 5.77 -12.34 23.70
C ALA A 15 4.36 -11.82 24.06
N LEU A 16 3.68 -12.44 25.03
CA LEU A 16 2.36 -11.99 25.50
C LEU A 16 2.40 -10.57 26.08
N LYS A 17 3.47 -10.23 26.81
CA LYS A 17 3.69 -8.87 27.29
C LYS A 17 3.87 -7.88 26.13
N MET A 18 4.67 -8.23 25.12
CA MET A 18 4.89 -7.38 23.95
C MET A 18 3.60 -7.15 23.16
N ASP A 19 2.76 -8.18 23.02
CA ASP A 19 1.44 -8.06 22.39
C ASP A 19 0.51 -7.12 23.20
N ALA A 20 0.53 -7.21 24.53
CA ALA A 20 -0.29 -6.37 25.41
C ALA A 20 0.14 -4.89 25.40
N GLU A 21 1.42 -4.61 25.16
CA GLU A 21 2.00 -3.26 25.14
C GLU A 21 2.09 -2.65 23.73
N ASP A 22 1.69 -3.40 22.70
CA ASP A 22 1.73 -2.95 21.30
C ASP A 22 0.63 -1.90 21.01
N PRO A 23 0.99 -0.63 20.78
CA PRO A 23 0.02 0.40 20.44
C PRO A 23 -0.67 0.16 19.09
N LEU A 24 -0.14 -0.74 18.24
CA LEU A 24 -0.69 -1.07 16.94
C LEU A 24 -1.58 -2.32 16.95
N ALA A 25 -1.74 -3.00 18.10
CA ALA A 25 -2.51 -4.23 18.20
C ALA A 25 -3.95 -4.09 17.68
N VAL A 26 -4.53 -2.90 17.80
CA VAL A 26 -5.87 -2.56 17.28
C VAL A 26 -6.00 -2.80 15.77
N PHE A 27 -4.94 -2.58 14.98
CA PHE A 27 -4.97 -2.76 13.53
C PHE A 27 -5.16 -4.22 13.11
N LYS A 28 -4.76 -5.18 13.96
CA LYS A 28 -4.95 -6.62 13.70
C LYS A 28 -6.41 -6.96 13.39
N SER A 29 -7.36 -6.29 14.06
CA SER A 29 -8.80 -6.51 13.88
C SER A 29 -9.35 -6.09 12.50
N ARG A 30 -8.62 -5.22 11.77
CA ARG A 30 -9.00 -4.71 10.45
C ARG A 30 -8.73 -5.69 9.32
N PHE A 31 -8.03 -6.78 9.58
CA PHE A 31 -7.67 -7.79 8.59
C PHE A 31 -8.42 -9.10 8.82
N TYR A 32 -8.68 -9.81 7.73
CA TYR A 32 -9.13 -11.19 7.78
C TYR A 32 -7.96 -12.11 8.14
N HIS A 33 -8.17 -13.00 9.11
CA HIS A 33 -7.18 -13.96 9.57
C HIS A 33 -7.48 -15.34 9.00
N ILE A 34 -6.43 -16.12 8.74
CA ILE A 34 -6.54 -17.51 8.31
C ILE A 34 -6.53 -18.39 9.58
N PRO A 35 -7.64 -19.05 9.96
CA PRO A 35 -7.69 -19.83 11.19
C PRO A 35 -6.63 -20.94 11.20
N GLY A 36 -5.94 -21.11 12.33
CA GLY A 36 -4.92 -22.14 12.49
C GLY A 36 -3.60 -21.86 11.75
N SER A 37 -3.40 -20.65 11.23
CA SER A 37 -2.18 -20.27 10.51
C SER A 37 -1.47 -19.08 11.16
N ILE A 38 -0.14 -19.13 11.17
CA ILE A 38 0.73 -17.99 11.44
C ILE A 38 1.18 -17.47 10.07
N TYR A 39 0.51 -16.41 9.59
CA TYR A 39 0.73 -15.89 8.24
C TYR A 39 1.96 -14.96 8.19
N MET A 40 3.07 -15.48 7.68
CA MET A 40 4.38 -14.80 7.63
C MET A 40 4.86 -14.48 6.20
N ASP A 41 3.94 -14.38 5.22
CA ASP A 41 4.26 -14.10 3.80
C ASP A 41 3.55 -12.82 3.29
N GLY A 42 3.28 -11.89 4.21
CA GLY A 42 2.63 -10.61 3.90
C GLY A 42 3.45 -9.70 2.98
N ASN A 43 4.76 -9.95 2.85
CA ASN A 43 5.64 -9.27 1.90
C ASN A 43 5.38 -9.67 0.44
N SER A 44 4.80 -10.85 0.21
CA SER A 44 4.41 -11.33 -1.13
C SER A 44 2.96 -10.94 -1.41
N LEU A 45 2.04 -11.29 -0.50
CA LEU A 45 0.64 -10.94 -0.59
C LEU A 45 0.08 -10.57 0.79
N GLY A 46 -0.33 -9.31 0.96
CA GLY A 46 -0.97 -8.89 2.21
C GLY A 46 -2.29 -9.60 2.46
N LEU A 47 -2.62 -9.83 3.74
CA LEU A 47 -3.96 -10.25 4.13
C LEU A 47 -4.99 -9.22 3.67
N MET A 48 -6.17 -9.69 3.27
CA MET A 48 -7.26 -8.79 2.89
C MET A 48 -7.73 -7.98 4.11
N SER A 49 -7.83 -6.66 3.94
CA SER A 49 -8.46 -5.80 4.94
C SER A 49 -9.97 -5.72 4.73
N ARG A 50 -10.71 -5.53 5.83
CA ARG A 50 -12.15 -5.27 5.81
C ARG A 50 -12.49 -4.00 5.03
N ASP A 51 -11.63 -2.98 5.15
CA ASP A 51 -11.78 -1.72 4.43
C ASP A 51 -11.63 -1.89 2.90
N ALA A 52 -10.74 -2.77 2.45
CA ALA A 52 -10.58 -3.09 1.04
C ALA A 52 -11.81 -3.82 0.49
N GLU A 53 -12.37 -4.76 1.25
CA GLU A 53 -13.62 -5.45 0.89
C GLU A 53 -14.78 -4.45 0.77
N GLU A 54 -14.99 -3.61 1.79
CA GLU A 54 -16.06 -2.61 1.79
C GLU A 54 -15.92 -1.65 0.60
N THR A 55 -14.70 -1.20 0.33
CA THR A 55 -14.40 -0.33 -0.80
C THR A 55 -14.70 -0.99 -2.14
N LEU A 56 -14.31 -2.26 -2.32
CA LEU A 56 -14.58 -3.02 -3.53
C LEU A 56 -16.09 -3.18 -3.76
N LEU A 57 -16.82 -3.60 -2.73
CA LEU A 57 -18.27 -3.78 -2.79
C LEU A 57 -19.00 -2.46 -3.07
N ARG A 58 -18.54 -1.36 -2.47
CA ARG A 58 -19.05 -0.01 -2.75
C ARG A 58 -18.86 0.36 -4.22
N VAL A 59 -17.65 0.24 -4.76
CA VAL A 59 -17.35 0.62 -6.15
C VAL A 59 -18.15 -0.25 -7.14
N ALA A 60 -18.29 -1.56 -6.86
CA ALA A 60 -19.12 -2.44 -7.67
C ALA A 60 -20.60 -1.99 -7.68
N ASN A 61 -21.14 -1.60 -6.52
CA ASN A 61 -22.50 -1.07 -6.43
C ASN A 61 -22.65 0.31 -7.11
N GLU A 62 -21.67 1.20 -6.97
CA GLU A 62 -21.62 2.48 -7.71
C GLU A 62 -21.65 2.24 -9.21
N TRP A 63 -20.89 1.26 -9.72
CA TRP A 63 -20.90 0.96 -11.14
C TRP A 63 -22.26 0.48 -11.62
N LYS A 64 -22.88 -0.44 -10.88
CA LYS A 64 -24.25 -0.92 -11.17
C LYS A 64 -25.28 0.21 -11.23
N THR A 65 -25.12 1.26 -10.41
CA THR A 65 -26.16 2.29 -10.21
C THR A 65 -25.89 3.60 -10.94
N LEU A 66 -24.63 3.97 -11.15
CA LEU A 66 -24.24 5.25 -11.74
C LEU A 66 -23.78 5.13 -13.20
N GLY A 67 -23.30 3.95 -13.62
CA GLY A 67 -22.69 3.77 -14.95
C GLY A 67 -21.61 4.82 -15.22
N ILE A 68 -21.67 5.48 -16.38
CA ILE A 68 -20.71 6.53 -16.78
C ILE A 68 -20.63 7.69 -15.78
N ALA A 69 -21.71 7.97 -15.05
CA ALA A 69 -21.72 9.05 -14.07
C ALA A 69 -20.77 8.78 -12.90
N GLY A 70 -20.36 7.53 -12.66
CA GLY A 70 -19.41 7.17 -11.60
C GLY A 70 -18.08 7.90 -11.68
N TRP A 71 -17.63 8.28 -12.89
CA TRP A 71 -16.41 9.07 -13.09
C TRP A 71 -16.39 10.35 -12.25
N GLY A 72 -17.53 11.04 -12.12
CA GLY A 72 -17.65 12.29 -11.35
C GLY A 72 -18.56 12.21 -10.12
N LYS A 73 -19.43 11.20 -10.03
CA LYS A 73 -20.47 11.09 -9.00
C LYS A 73 -20.34 9.88 -8.08
N GLY A 74 -19.30 9.05 -8.23
CA GLY A 74 -18.95 8.06 -7.21
C GLY A 74 -18.69 8.74 -5.86
N LYS A 75 -18.84 8.03 -4.74
CA LYS A 75 -18.53 8.58 -3.39
C LYS A 75 -17.13 9.17 -3.36
N ILE A 76 -16.21 8.51 -4.05
CA ILE A 76 -14.93 9.06 -4.47
C ILE A 76 -14.99 9.12 -6.00
N PRO A 77 -14.91 10.30 -6.63
CA PRO A 77 -14.92 10.42 -8.08
C PRO A 77 -13.81 9.59 -8.72
N TRP A 78 -14.16 8.64 -9.58
CA TRP A 78 -13.18 7.69 -10.12
C TRP A 78 -12.09 8.36 -10.95
N ILE A 79 -12.39 9.54 -11.52
CA ILE A 79 -11.44 10.30 -12.35
C ILE A 79 -10.20 10.74 -11.58
N ASN A 80 -10.33 10.99 -10.27
CA ASN A 80 -9.23 11.47 -9.42
C ASN A 80 -8.59 10.35 -8.59
N TYR A 81 -9.17 9.14 -8.58
CA TYR A 81 -8.87 8.11 -7.60
C TYR A 81 -7.38 7.77 -7.50
N GLY A 82 -6.69 7.61 -8.63
CA GLY A 82 -5.24 7.31 -8.64
C GLY A 82 -4.37 8.46 -8.10
N ALA A 83 -4.76 9.71 -8.35
CA ALA A 83 -4.05 10.89 -7.84
C ALA A 83 -4.32 11.10 -6.35
N ASP A 84 -5.57 10.96 -5.92
CA ASP A 84 -5.95 11.07 -4.51
C ASP A 84 -5.27 9.99 -3.66
N LEU A 85 -5.19 8.75 -4.16
CA LEU A 85 -4.41 7.70 -3.52
C LEU A 85 -2.90 8.02 -3.50
N GLY A 86 -2.36 8.55 -4.59
CA GLY A 86 -0.96 8.97 -4.65
C GLY A 86 -0.63 10.03 -3.60
N ASP A 87 -1.51 11.02 -3.40
CA ASP A 87 -1.34 12.04 -2.37
C ASP A 87 -1.37 11.47 -0.94
N LEU A 88 -2.17 10.41 -0.71
CA LEU A 88 -2.20 9.69 0.57
C LEU A 88 -0.92 8.87 0.80
N GLU A 89 -0.33 8.31 -0.25
CA GLU A 89 0.88 7.49 -0.19
C GLU A 89 2.18 8.33 -0.20
N ALA A 90 2.16 9.56 -0.68
CA ALA A 90 3.34 10.41 -0.82
C ALA A 90 4.21 10.51 0.47
N PRO A 91 3.63 10.69 1.68
CA PRO A 91 4.42 10.72 2.92
C PRO A 91 5.14 9.40 3.25
N LEU A 92 4.64 8.26 2.75
CA LEU A 92 5.24 6.93 3.00
C LEU A 92 6.56 6.75 2.25
N VAL A 93 6.73 7.45 1.13
CA VAL A 93 7.92 7.40 0.27
C VAL A 93 8.75 8.69 0.32
N GLY A 94 8.39 9.64 1.20
CA GLY A 94 9.10 10.91 1.36
C GLY A 94 8.87 11.92 0.24
N ALA A 95 7.76 11.79 -0.50
CA ALA A 95 7.37 12.67 -1.60
C ALA A 95 6.36 13.74 -1.14
N SER A 96 6.23 14.80 -1.93
CA SER A 96 5.24 15.85 -1.75
C SER A 96 3.91 15.51 -2.43
N LYS A 97 2.85 16.26 -2.07
CA LYS A 97 1.57 16.21 -2.76
C LYS A 97 1.75 16.43 -4.28
N GLY A 98 1.15 15.57 -5.10
CA GLY A 98 1.24 15.62 -6.56
C GLY A 98 2.49 15.00 -7.17
N GLU A 99 3.42 14.46 -6.37
CA GLU A 99 4.63 13.77 -6.87
C GLU A 99 4.45 12.24 -7.00
N VAL A 100 3.31 11.70 -6.52
CA VAL A 100 2.99 10.27 -6.56
C VAL A 100 1.62 10.06 -7.20
N ILE A 101 1.48 8.99 -7.98
CA ILE A 101 0.21 8.52 -8.55
C ILE A 101 0.14 7.00 -8.48
N VAL A 102 -1.01 6.46 -8.04
CA VAL A 102 -1.27 5.02 -8.07
C VAL A 102 -1.82 4.64 -9.44
N THR A 103 -1.05 3.86 -10.21
CA THR A 103 -1.39 3.48 -11.58
C THR A 103 -0.67 2.21 -12.03
N ASN A 104 -1.24 1.49 -13.02
CA ASN A 104 -0.70 0.28 -13.64
C ASN A 104 -0.12 -0.77 -12.66
N SER A 105 0.83 -1.58 -13.14
CA SER A 105 1.65 -2.49 -12.34
C SER A 105 3.08 -1.95 -12.22
N THR A 106 3.85 -2.47 -11.25
CA THR A 106 5.25 -2.10 -11.02
C THR A 106 6.10 -2.17 -12.29
N THR A 107 6.03 -3.28 -13.02
CA THR A 107 6.82 -3.49 -14.25
C THR A 107 6.42 -2.50 -15.35
N VAL A 108 5.13 -2.23 -15.53
CA VAL A 108 4.65 -1.24 -16.51
C VAL A 108 5.16 0.16 -16.15
N ASN A 109 5.10 0.54 -14.87
CA ASN A 109 5.60 1.83 -14.42
C ASN A 109 7.12 1.96 -14.60
N LEU A 110 7.90 0.91 -14.32
CA LEU A 110 9.34 0.89 -14.61
C LEU A 110 9.62 1.08 -16.10
N HIS A 111 8.89 0.38 -16.97
CA HIS A 111 9.04 0.56 -18.42
C HIS A 111 8.68 1.97 -18.89
N ASN A 112 7.64 2.58 -18.33
CA ASN A 112 7.27 3.97 -18.61
C ASN A 112 8.40 4.92 -18.18
N LEU A 113 8.92 4.76 -16.96
CA LEU A 113 10.04 5.56 -16.45
C LEU A 113 11.28 5.43 -17.34
N VAL A 114 11.70 4.21 -17.68
CA VAL A 114 12.86 3.98 -18.55
C VAL A 114 12.62 4.58 -19.92
N THR A 115 11.48 4.33 -20.56
CA THR A 115 11.20 4.85 -21.91
C THR A 115 11.15 6.38 -21.94
N THR A 116 10.66 7.02 -20.88
CA THR A 116 10.60 8.48 -20.77
C THR A 116 11.95 9.13 -20.47
N PHE A 117 12.72 8.58 -19.52
CA PHE A 117 13.92 9.23 -18.98
C PHE A 117 15.23 8.69 -19.58
N TYR A 118 15.29 7.41 -19.97
CA TYR A 118 16.50 6.83 -20.53
C TYR A 118 16.63 7.17 -22.02
N LYS A 119 17.41 8.21 -22.30
CA LYS A 119 17.71 8.70 -23.66
C LYS A 119 19.19 8.47 -23.98
N PRO A 120 19.61 7.23 -24.31
CA PRO A 120 21.02 6.90 -24.49
C PRO A 120 21.63 7.72 -25.64
N LYS A 121 22.68 8.48 -25.34
CA LYS A 121 23.41 9.29 -26.33
C LYS A 121 24.90 9.33 -26.02
N GLY A 122 25.74 9.11 -27.03
CA GLY A 122 27.20 9.12 -26.89
C GLY A 122 27.69 8.10 -25.87
N ARG A 123 28.43 8.57 -24.85
CA ARG A 123 29.03 7.70 -23.82
C ARG A 123 28.06 7.31 -22.68
N ARG A 124 26.91 7.98 -22.54
CA ARG A 124 25.91 7.71 -21.49
C ARG A 124 24.83 6.76 -22.00
N ARG A 125 25.10 5.46 -21.89
CA ARG A 125 24.28 4.37 -22.48
C ARG A 125 24.22 3.10 -21.63
N LYS A 126 24.52 3.22 -20.34
CA LYS A 126 24.49 2.10 -19.40
C LYS A 126 23.44 2.39 -18.35
N ILE A 127 22.69 1.36 -17.96
CA ILE A 127 21.84 1.37 -16.77
C ILE A 127 22.62 0.62 -15.70
N LEU A 128 22.70 1.19 -14.51
CA LEU A 128 23.25 0.55 -13.33
C LEU A 128 22.08 0.11 -12.45
N ALA A 129 22.13 -1.13 -11.99
CA ALA A 129 21.18 -1.70 -11.05
C ALA A 129 21.98 -2.46 -9.98
N ASP A 130 21.41 -2.58 -8.79
CA ASP A 130 21.93 -3.34 -7.65
C ASP A 130 20.86 -4.33 -7.20
N GLU A 131 21.26 -5.31 -6.39
CA GLU A 131 20.37 -6.29 -5.74
C GLU A 131 19.73 -5.73 -4.46
#